data_AF-A0A5S3Y982-F1
#
_entry.id   AF-A0A5S3Y982-F1
#
_cell.length_a   1.000
_cell.length_b   1.000
_cell.length_c   1.000
_cell.angle_alpha   90.00
_cell.angle_beta   90.00
_cell.angle_gamma   90.00
#
_symmetry.space_group_name_H-M   'P 1'
#
loop_
_entity.id
_entity.type
_entity.pdbx_description
1 polymer ?
#
loop_
_entity_poly.entity_id
_entity_poly.type
_entity_poly.pdbx_seq_one_letter_code
_entity_poly.pdbx_strand_id
1 'polypeptide(L)' 'MTFAEWVNTKFGGSSKDAAAHLGLLHRTVYSYYALERFPRPTQCQIILLKSENKIDLEKWQQAFSNKKNKKVST' A
#
# COMPACT_ATOMS: atom_id res chain seq x y z
N MET A 1 -10.15 -0.33 -3.45
CA MET A 1 -9.22 0.82 -3.64
C MET A 1 -7.78 0.35 -3.43
N THR A 2 -6.77 1.06 -3.95
CA THR A 2 -5.36 0.74 -3.69
C THR A 2 -4.92 1.20 -2.29
N PHE A 3 -3.77 0.72 -1.82
CA PHE A 3 -3.20 1.16 -0.53
C PHE A 3 -2.98 2.67 -0.49
N ALA A 4 -2.44 3.26 -1.56
CA ALA A 4 -2.18 4.69 -1.63
C ALA A 4 -3.48 5.53 -1.58
N GLU A 5 -4.53 5.07 -2.26
CA GLU A 5 -5.85 5.71 -2.18
C GLU A 5 -6.42 5.60 -0.76
N TRP A 6 -6.34 4.42 -0.14
CA TRP A 6 -6.81 4.24 1.23
C TRP A 6 -6.07 5.16 2.21
N VAL A 7 -4.75 5.30 2.08
CA VAL A 7 -3.96 6.23 2.91
C VAL A 7 -4.38 7.68 2.66
N ASN A 8 -4.62 8.07 1.41
CA ASN A 8 -5.10 9.40 1.07
C ASN A 8 -6.49 9.68 1.64
N THR A 9 -7.44 8.75 1.50
CA THR A 9 -8.81 8.92 1.98
C THR A 9 -8.90 8.89 3.51
N LYS A 10 -8.16 8.00 4.18
CA LYS A 10 -8.28 7.80 5.63
C LYS A 10 -7.40 8.74 6.46
N PHE A 11 -6.23 9.12 5.93
CA PHE A 11 -5.21 9.89 6.65
C PHE A 11 -4.76 11.15 5.92
N GLY A 12 -5.44 11.55 4.84
CA GLY A 12 -5.05 12.74 4.06
C GLY A 12 -3.68 12.65 3.40
N GLY A 13 -3.18 11.43 3.17
CA GLY A 13 -1.86 11.19 2.56
C GLY A 13 -0.71 11.08 3.57
N SER A 14 -1.02 11.15 4.88
CA SER A 14 -0.03 10.98 5.93
C SER A 14 0.38 9.52 6.10
N SER A 15 1.57 9.18 5.59
CA SER A 15 2.17 7.84 5.77
C SER A 15 2.49 7.54 7.24
N LYS A 16 2.68 8.58 8.06
CA LYS A 16 3.00 8.47 9.50
C LYS A 16 1.78 8.00 10.29
N ASP A 17 0.62 8.58 10.02
CA ASP A 17 -0.62 8.19 10.71
C ASP A 17 -1.11 6.83 10.25
N ALA A 18 -0.97 6.53 8.95
CA ALA A 18 -1.20 5.19 8.44
C ALA A 18 -0.27 4.16 9.11
N ALA A 19 1.00 4.48 9.32
CA ALA A 19 1.95 3.62 10.02
C ALA A 19 1.58 3.39 11.48
N ALA A 20 1.19 4.45 12.20
CA ALA A 20 0.71 4.35 13.58
C ALA A 20 -0.53 3.46 13.68
N HIS A 21 -1.49 3.60 12.77
CA HIS A 21 -2.70 2.78 12.75
C HIS A 21 -2.39 1.31 12.42
N LEU A 22 -1.55 1.08 11.40
CA LEU A 22 -1.12 -0.25 10.98
C LEU A 22 -0.19 -0.92 12.02
N GLY A 23 0.40 -0.16 12.95
CA GLY A 23 1.42 -0.66 13.87
C GLY A 23 2.69 -1.09 13.13
N LEU A 24 2.97 -0.44 12.00
CA LEU A 24 4.13 -0.69 11.16
C LEU A 24 5.13 0.46 11.28
N LEU A 25 6.38 0.19 10.92
CA LEU A 25 7.39 1.23 10.81
C LEU A 25 6.99 2.24 9.72
N HIS A 26 7.11 3.53 10.02
CA HIS A 26 6.84 4.60 9.07
C HIS A 26 7.57 4.39 7.74
N ARG A 27 8.85 4.00 7.79
CA ARG A 27 9.67 3.72 6.59
C ARG A 27 9.09 2.61 5.72
N THR A 28 8.48 1.60 6.32
CA THR A 28 7.84 0.48 5.63
C THR A 28 6.60 0.96 4.89
N VAL A 29 5.72 1.71 5.57
CA VAL A 29 4.52 2.29 4.97
C VAL A 29 4.85 3.32 3.90
N TYR A 30 5.86 4.16 4.14
CA TYR A 30 6.37 5.10 3.15
C TYR A 30 6.87 4.39 1.88
N SER A 31 7.53 3.23 2.02
CA SER A 31 7.95 2.43 0.86
C SER A 31 6.77 1.88 0.05
N TYR A 32 5.66 1.57 0.71
CA TYR A 32 4.44 1.09 0.04
C TYR A 32 3.66 2.23 -0.63
N TYR A 33 3.64 3.38 0.03
CA TYR A 33 2.91 4.57 -0.40
C TYR A 33 3.65 5.35 -1.49
N ALA A 34 4.90 5.78 -1.22
CA ALA A 34 5.66 6.69 -2.08
C ALA A 34 6.58 5.96 -3.07
N LEU A 35 7.16 4.82 -2.68
CA LEU A 35 7.99 4.01 -3.57
C LEU A 35 7.19 2.92 -4.30
N GLU A 36 5.87 2.89 -4.07
CA GLU A 36 4.91 1.96 -4.67
C GLU A 36 5.38 0.51 -4.61
N ARG A 37 6.07 0.13 -3.53
CA ARG A 37 6.57 -1.22 -3.36
C ARG A 37 5.44 -2.13 -2.92
N PHE A 38 5.36 -3.32 -3.49
CA PHE A 38 4.38 -4.31 -3.04
C PHE A 38 4.85 -4.97 -1.72
N PRO A 39 4.00 -5.06 -0.68
CA PRO A 39 4.34 -5.71 0.58
C PRO A 39 4.52 -7.22 0.44
N ARG A 40 5.09 -7.84 1.48
CA ARG A 40 5.07 -9.30 1.61
C ARG A 40 3.66 -9.80 1.96
N PRO A 41 3.30 -11.07 1.66
CA PRO A 41 1.97 -11.62 1.94
C PRO A 41 1.50 -11.44 3.39
N THR A 42 2.38 -11.63 4.36
CA THR A 42 2.09 -11.42 5.79
C THR A 42 1.72 -9.97 6.11
N GLN A 43 2.40 -9.01 5.46
CA GLN A 43 2.11 -7.58 5.63
C GLN A 43 0.79 -7.22 4.95
N CYS A 44 0.49 -7.81 3.79
CA CYS A 44 -0.81 -7.65 3.13
C CYS A 44 -1.96 -8.09 4.04
N GLN A 45 -1.84 -9.22 4.74
CA GLN A 45 -2.86 -9.67 5.68
C GLN A 45 -3.04 -8.70 6.85
N ILE A 46 -1.96 -8.20 7.45
CA ILE A 46 -2.03 -7.20 8.53
C ILE A 46 -2.74 -5.94 8.04
N ILE A 47 -2.37 -5.46 6.85
CA ILE A 47 -2.94 -4.27 6.23
C ILE A 47 -4.43 -4.50 5.95
N LEU A 48 -4.83 -5.64 5.40
CA LEU A 48 -6.23 -5.98 5.16
C LEU A 48 -7.06 -6.01 6.45
N LEU A 49 -6.56 -6.70 7.48
CA LEU A 49 -7.24 -6.82 8.77
C LEU A 49 -7.44 -5.45 9.40
N LYS A 50 -6.41 -4.60 9.41
CA LYS A 50 -6.46 -3.27 10.02
C LYS A 50 -7.16 -2.22 9.17
N SER A 51 -7.27 -2.45 7.87
CA SER A 51 -8.03 -1.59 6.96
C SER A 51 -9.49 -2.00 6.82
N GLU A 52 -9.97 -2.96 7.63
CA GLU A 52 -11.34 -3.50 7.56
C GLU A 52 -11.69 -4.02 6.15
N ASN A 53 -10.72 -4.62 5.48
CA ASN A 53 -10.86 -5.15 4.12
C ASN A 53 -11.25 -4.10 3.06
N LYS A 54 -10.97 -2.81 3.32
CA LYS A 54 -11.25 -1.72 2.37
C LYS A 54 -10.28 -1.69 1.19
N ILE A 55 -9.11 -2.29 1.35
CA ILE A 55 -8.06 -2.33 0.32
C ILE A 55 -8.26 -3.55 -0.57
N ASP A 56 -8.30 -3.34 -1.89
CA ASP A 56 -8.31 -4.43 -2.87
C ASP A 56 -6.87 -4.85 -3.16
N LEU A 57 -6.44 -6.02 -2.65
CA LEU A 57 -5.10 -6.54 -2.92
C LEU A 57 -4.89 -6.81 -4.41
N GLU A 58 -5.88 -7.35 -5.12
CA GLU A 58 -5.76 -7.63 -6.55
C GLU A 58 -5.54 -6.35 -7.35
N LYS A 59 -6.33 -5.29 -7.09
CA LYS A 59 -6.13 -3.99 -7.76
C LYS A 59 -4.78 -3.39 -7.42
N TRP A 60 -4.34 -3.50 -6.17
CA TRP A 60 -3.02 -3.00 -5.78
C TRP A 60 -1.89 -3.77 -6.47
N GLN A 61 -2.01 -5.09 -6.58
CA GLN A 61 -1.04 -5.94 -7.28
C GLN A 61 -1.03 -5.66 -8.78
N GLN A 62 -2.20 -5.47 -9.40
CA GLN A 62 -2.32 -5.06 -10.80
C GLN A 62 -1.67 -3.71 -11.05
N ALA A 63 -1.93 -2.71 -10.20
CA ALA A 63 -1.30 -1.39 -10.31
C ALA A 63 0.23 -1.48 -10.23
N PHE A 64 0.76 -2.29 -9.31
CA PHE A 64 2.18 -2.54 -9.19
C PHE A 64 2.77 -3.26 -10.41
N SER A 65 2.11 -4.34 -10.86
CA SER A 65 2.56 -5.16 -11.99
C SER A 65 2.54 -4.37 -13.30
N ASN A 66 1.51 -3.56 -13.52
CA ASN A 66 1.40 -2.70 -14.70
C ASN A 66 2.52 -1.65 -14.73
N LYS A 67 2.89 -1.10 -13.58
CA LYS A 67 4.00 -0.16 -13.45
C LYS A 67 5.36 -0.82 -13.69
N LYS A 68 5.51 -2.09 -13.31
CA LYS A 68 6.72 -2.88 -13.56
C LYS A 68 6.86 -3.25 -15.04
N ASN A 69 5.77 -3.65 -15.71
CA ASN A 69 5.79 -3.94 -17.16
C ASN A 69 6.16 -2.71 -18.00
N LYS A 70 5.76 -1.51 -17.58
CA LYS A 70 6.15 -0.26 -18.25
C LYS A 70 7.67 0.01 -18.27
N LYS A 71 8.44 -0.58 -17.35
CA LYS A 71 9.92 -0.44 -17.29
C LYS A 71 10.68 -1.46 -18.15
N VAL A 72 10.01 -2.47 -18.70
CA VAL A 72 10.67 -3.55 -19.48
C VAL A 72 10.44 -3.36 -20.99
N SER A 73 9.76 -2.29 -21.39
CA SER A 73 9.44 -1.99 -22.80
C SER A 73 10.26 -0.83 -23.39
N THR A 74 11.43 -0.52 -22.82
CA THR A 74 12.41 0.41 -23.40
C THR A 74 13.75 -0.31 -23.50
#